data_AF-A0AAW4XPS4-F1
#
_entry.id   AF-A0AAW4XPS4-F1
#
_cell.length_a   1.000
_cell.length_b   1.000
_cell.length_c   1.000
_cell.angle_alpha   90.00
_cell.angle_beta   90.00
_cell.angle_gamma   90.00
#
_symmetry.space_group_name_H-M   'P 1'
#
loop_
_entity.id
_entity.type
_entity.pdbx_description
1 polymer ?
#
loop_
_entity_poly.entity_id
_entity_poly.type
_entity_poly.pdbx_seq_one_letter_code
_entity_poly.pdbx_strand_id
1 'polypeptide(L)' 'PRMYDLFREMMQVPVDGYDRPLRVVQSLSDTTVPVALTWAQLFDMRTRGTQFEYQELNGISHGQTTVASM' A
#
# COMPACT_ATOMS: atom_id res chain seq x y z
N PRO A 1 -5.84 6.11 28.30
CA PRO A 1 -6.38 6.98 27.23
C PRO A 1 -5.30 7.46 26.25
N ARG A 2 -4.36 8.33 26.65
CA ARG A 2 -3.36 8.92 25.72
C ARG A 2 -2.45 7.93 24.99
N MET A 3 -2.00 6.84 25.64
CA MET A 3 -1.15 5.83 24.98
C MET A 3 -1.91 5.02 23.93
N TYR A 4 -3.20 4.74 24.16
CA TYR A 4 -4.02 3.97 23.22
C TYR A 4 -4.29 4.76 21.93
N ASP A 5 -4.55 6.06 22.08
CA ASP A 5 -4.76 6.97 20.94
C ASP A 5 -3.48 7.11 20.10
N LEU A 6 -2.32 7.24 20.76
CA LEU A 6 -1.02 7.26 20.09
C LEU A 6 -0.75 5.95 19.33
N PHE A 7 -0.98 4.79 19.94
CA PHE A 7 -0.80 3.51 19.24
C PHE A 7 -1.75 3.38 18.05
N ARG A 8 -2.99 3.86 18.17
CA ARG A 8 -3.94 3.87 17.07
C ARG A 8 -3.49 4.79 15.94
N GLU A 9 -2.90 5.94 16.26
CA GLU A 9 -2.33 6.88 15.29
C GLU A 9 -1.10 6.26 14.58
N MET A 10 -0.20 5.62 15.34
CA MET A 10 0.98 4.93 14.79
C MET A 10 0.62 3.73 13.89
N MET A 11 -0.55 3.13 14.10
CA MET A 11 -1.06 2.02 13.28
C MET A 11 -1.78 2.50 12.01
N GLN A 12 -1.97 3.81 11.81
CA GLN A 12 -2.55 4.31 10.57
C GLN A 12 -1.55 4.22 9.43
N VAL A 13 -2.00 3.68 8.31
CA VAL A 13 -1.22 3.69 7.07
C VAL A 13 -1.40 5.08 6.44
N PRO A 14 -0.32 5.81 6.15
CA PRO A 14 -0.41 7.11 5.50
C PRO A 14 -1.03 6.95 4.10
N VAL A 15 -1.98 7.83 3.78
CA VAL A 15 -2.73 7.84 2.52
C VAL A 15 -2.62 9.18 1.80
N ASP A 16 -1.91 10.15 2.39
CA ASP A 16 -1.66 11.50 1.89
C ASP A 16 -0.29 12.02 2.36
N GLY A 17 0.02 13.29 2.07
CA GLY A 17 1.25 13.95 2.51
C GLY A 17 2.50 13.63 1.69
N TYR A 18 2.37 12.88 0.60
CA TYR A 18 3.47 12.57 -0.31
C TYR A 18 3.83 13.78 -1.19
N ASP A 19 5.13 14.08 -1.26
CA ASP A 19 5.71 15.20 -2.03
C ASP A 19 5.95 14.86 -3.50
N ARG A 20 5.79 13.59 -3.88
CA ARG A 20 6.07 13.04 -5.20
C ARG A 20 5.06 11.95 -5.57
N PRO A 21 4.85 11.69 -6.88
CA PRO A 21 4.07 10.54 -7.31
C PRO A 21 4.65 9.23 -6.80
N LEU A 22 3.78 8.30 -6.41
CA LEU A 22 4.15 6.98 -5.95
C LEU A 22 4.00 5.94 -7.07
N ARG A 23 4.83 4.91 -7.06
CA ARG A 23 4.53 3.66 -7.77
C ARG A 23 4.22 2.58 -6.75
N VAL A 24 3.04 1.99 -6.87
CA VAL A 24 2.58 0.90 -6.01
C VAL A 24 2.55 -0.38 -6.84
N VAL A 25 3.32 -1.38 -6.42
CA VAL A 25 3.44 -2.67 -7.10
C VAL A 25 2.91 -3.76 -6.18
N GLN A 26 2.02 -4.62 -6.69
CA GLN A 26 1.48 -5.73 -5.91
C GLN A 26 1.29 -6.95 -6.81
N SER A 27 1.65 -8.13 -6.31
CA SER A 27 1.33 -9.39 -6.99
C SER A 27 -0.05 -9.92 -6.60
N LEU A 28 -0.81 -10.40 -7.58
CA LEU A 28 -2.05 -11.16 -7.36
C LEU A 28 -1.81 -12.53 -6.70
N SER A 29 -0.60 -13.08 -6.85
CA SER A 29 -0.22 -14.37 -6.26
C SER A 29 0.43 -14.22 -4.89
N ASP A 30 0.43 -13.02 -4.32
CA ASP A 30 0.92 -12.77 -2.96
C ASP A 30 -0.04 -13.38 -1.93
N THR A 31 0.41 -14.42 -1.24
CA THR A 31 -0.33 -15.10 -0.17
C THR A 31 -0.01 -14.55 1.22
N THR A 32 0.95 -13.63 1.34
CA THR A 32 1.36 -13.01 2.60
C THR A 32 0.59 -11.72 2.83
N VAL A 33 0.48 -10.89 1.80
CA VAL A 33 -0.25 -9.62 1.82
C VAL A 33 -1.36 -9.69 0.77
N PRO A 34 -2.63 -9.86 1.19
CA PRO A 34 -3.75 -9.96 0.26
C PRO A 34 -3.94 -8.69 -0.57
N VAL A 35 -4.02 -8.82 -1.89
CA VAL A 35 -4.16 -7.68 -2.83
C VAL A 35 -5.37 -6.78 -2.55
N ALA A 36 -6.44 -7.33 -1.96
CA ALA A 36 -7.61 -6.55 -1.56
C ALA A 36 -7.27 -5.42 -0.58
N LEU A 37 -6.29 -5.62 0.31
CA LEU A 37 -5.85 -4.58 1.25
C LEU A 37 -5.10 -3.45 0.52
N THR A 38 -4.29 -3.79 -0.48
CA THR A 38 -3.65 -2.79 -1.35
C THR A 38 -4.70 -1.97 -2.08
N TRP A 39 -5.72 -2.60 -2.65
CA TRP A 39 -6.79 -1.86 -3.34
C TRP A 39 -7.57 -0.94 -2.41
N ALA A 40 -7.85 -1.36 -1.16
CA ALA A 40 -8.47 -0.49 -0.17
C ALA A 40 -7.60 0.74 0.14
N GLN A 41 -6.30 0.56 0.31
CA GLN A 41 -5.37 1.67 0.51
C GLN A 41 -5.32 2.61 -0.70
N LEU A 42 -5.26 2.06 -1.93
CA LEU A 42 -5.25 2.85 -3.16
C LEU A 42 -6.54 3.65 -3.34
N PHE A 43 -7.68 3.09 -2.94
CA PHE A 43 -8.94 3.81 -2.91
C PHE A 43 -8.86 5.02 -1.98
N ASP A 44 -8.42 4.82 -0.73
CA ASP A 44 -8.27 5.91 0.24
C ASP A 44 -7.29 6.98 -0.26
N MET A 45 -6.13 6.59 -0.78
CA MET A 45 -5.16 7.49 -1.39
C MET A 45 -5.78 8.33 -2.52
N ARG A 46 -6.55 7.69 -3.40
CA ARG A 46 -7.21 8.38 -4.51
C ARG A 46 -8.24 9.38 -4.02
N THR A 47 -9.03 9.04 -2.99
CA THR A 47 -10.02 9.96 -2.41
C THR A 47 -9.39 11.19 -1.76
N ARG A 48 -8.12 11.10 -1.32
CA ARG A 48 -7.36 12.21 -0.73
C ARG A 48 -6.49 12.97 -1.74
N GLY A 49 -6.58 12.64 -3.03
CA GLY A 49 -5.84 13.30 -4.09
C GLY A 49 -4.37 12.89 -4.21
N THR A 50 -3.95 11.81 -3.54
CA THR A 50 -2.61 11.28 -3.66
C THR A 50 -2.39 10.68 -5.04
N GLN A 51 -1.32 11.11 -5.70
CA GLN A 51 -0.96 10.63 -7.04
C GLN A 51 -0.17 9.33 -6.95
N PHE A 52 -0.62 8.31 -7.68
CA PHE A 52 0.08 7.04 -7.78
C PHE A 52 -0.14 6.37 -9.13
N GLU A 53 0.83 5.55 -9.52
CA GLU A 53 0.70 4.52 -10.55
C GLU A 53 0.57 3.15 -9.87
N TYR A 54 -0.41 2.36 -10.29
CA TYR A 54 -0.59 1.00 -9.81
C TYR A 54 -0.13 -0.01 -10.86
N GLN A 55 0.77 -0.90 -10.47
CA GLN A 55 1.27 -2.00 -11.29
C GLN A 55 0.95 -3.32 -10.62
N GLU A 56 0.21 -4.16 -11.35
CA GLU A 56 -0.10 -5.51 -10.91
C GLU A 56 0.89 -6.50 -11.52
N LEU A 57 1.37 -7.44 -10.70
CA LEU A 57 2.17 -8.58 -11.13
C LEU A 57 1.37 -9.88 -10.96
N ASN A 58 1.70 -10.90 -11.74
CA ASN A 58 1.03 -12.20 -11.66
C ASN A 58 2.06 -13.34 -11.65
N GLY A 59 1.76 -14.43 -10.95
CA GLY A 59 2.59 -15.63 -10.86
C GLY A 59 3.84 -15.48 -9.99
N ILE A 60 3.94 -14.41 -9.20
CA ILE A 60 5.14 -14.06 -8.42
C ILE A 60 4.78 -13.98 -6.93
N SER A 61 5.61 -14.54 -6.05
CA SER A 61 5.39 -14.53 -4.60
C SER A 61 5.68 -13.17 -3.95
N HIS A 62 5.32 -13.00 -2.68
CA HIS A 62 5.57 -11.79 -1.90
C HIS A 62 7.02 -11.28 -2.01
N GLY A 63 8.00 -12.11 -1.65
CA GLY A 63 9.42 -11.68 -1.65
C GLY A 63 9.96 -11.39 -3.05
N GLN A 64 9.47 -12.09 -4.07
CA GLN A 64 9.86 -11.84 -5.46
C GLN A 64 9.22 -10.55 -6.01
N THR A 65 8.06 -10.13 -5.48
CA THR A 65 7.43 -8.85 -5.83
C THR A 65 8.35 -7.69 -5.51
N THR A 66 9.01 -7.72 -4.34
CA THR A 66 10.00 -6.69 -3.96
C THR A 66 11.14 -6.61 -4.98
N VAL A 67 11.69 -7.76 -5.42
CA VAL A 67 12.75 -7.81 -6.42
C VAL A 67 12.28 -7.31 -7.79
N ALA A 68 11.09 -7.73 -8.23
CA ALA A 68 10.49 -7.29 -9.48
C ALA A 68 10.06 -5.81 -9.47
N SER A 69 10.04 -5.18 -8.30
CA SER A 69 9.68 -3.78 -8.10
C SER A 69 10.89 -2.85 -8.09
N MET A 70 12.13 -3.35 -8.10
CA MET A 70 13.33 -2.52 -8.25
C MET A 70 13.62 -2.27 -9.73
#